data_AF-A0A059C2J1-F1
#
_entry.id   AF-A0A059C2J1-F1
#
_cell.length_a   1.000
_cell.length_b   1.000
_cell.length_c   1.000
_cell.angle_alpha   90.00
_cell.angle_beta   90.00
_cell.angle_gamma   90.00
#
_symmetry.space_group_name_H-M   'P 1'
#
loop_
_entity.id
_entity.type
_entity.pdbx_description
1 polymer ?
#
loop_
_entity_poly.entity_id
_entity_poly.type
_entity_poly.pdbx_seq_one_letter_code
_entity_poly.pdbx_strand_id
1 'polypeptide(L)' 'MGNASSMLTQYGIEEVQDHCHNLWVLCDQDRNGKVSFNDILEALRDLSGLFMSNEQREQVLVQVLKEVGYTRELREVH' A
#
# COMPACT_ATOMS: atom_id res chain seq x y z
N MET A 1 -25.95 -20.15 -2.81
CA MET A 1 -25.20 -18.90 -3.06
C MET A 1 -23.94 -18.97 -2.22
N GLY A 2 -22.83 -19.37 -2.82
CA GLY A 2 -21.55 -19.53 -2.12
C GLY A 2 -21.04 -18.18 -1.66
N ASN A 3 -20.83 -18.03 -0.36
CA ASN A 3 -20.13 -16.90 0.20
C ASN A 3 -18.67 -16.91 -0.29
N ALA A 4 -18.07 -15.73 -0.50
CA ALA A 4 -16.63 -15.61 -0.80
C ALA A 4 -15.76 -16.39 0.22
N SER A 5 -16.28 -16.57 1.44
CA SER A 5 -15.73 -17.39 2.50
C SER A 5 -15.41 -18.85 2.11
N SER A 6 -16.16 -19.45 1.18
CA SER A 6 -15.99 -20.87 0.81
C SER A 6 -14.90 -21.12 -0.23
N MET A 7 -14.46 -20.11 -0.98
CA MET A 7 -13.32 -20.23 -1.92
C MET A 7 -11.97 -19.90 -1.26
N LEU A 8 -12.01 -19.17 -0.14
CA LEU A 8 -10.83 -18.67 0.55
C LEU A 8 -10.18 -19.72 1.46
N THR A 9 -10.90 -20.75 1.92
CA THR A 9 -10.34 -21.79 2.80
C THR A 9 -9.36 -22.77 2.13
N GLN A 10 -9.19 -22.69 0.80
CA GLN A 10 -8.33 -23.59 0.03
C GLN A 10 -6.85 -23.16 -0.01
N TYR A 11 -6.57 -21.86 0.08
CA TYR A 11 -5.23 -21.30 0.32
C TYR A 11 -5.28 -20.68 1.71
N GLY A 12 -4.45 -21.13 2.65
CA GLY A 12 -4.52 -20.72 4.06
C GLY A 12 -4.72 -19.21 4.21
N ILE A 13 -5.96 -18.80 4.56
CA ILE A 13 -6.37 -17.40 4.70
C ILE A 13 -5.46 -16.68 5.69
N GLU A 14 -4.98 -17.40 6.71
CA GLU A 14 -4.05 -16.91 7.73
C GLU A 14 -2.71 -16.47 7.12
N GLU A 15 -2.15 -17.20 6.17
CA GLU A 15 -0.85 -16.86 5.57
C GLU A 15 -0.94 -15.62 4.68
N VAL A 16 -2.04 -15.49 3.92
CA VAL A 16 -2.32 -14.30 3.10
C VAL A 16 -2.63 -13.10 3.98
N GLN A 17 -3.39 -13.30 5.06
CA GLN A 17 -3.72 -12.26 6.03
C GLN A 17 -2.45 -11.74 6.72
N ASP A 18 -1.55 -12.62 7.16
CA ASP A 18 -0.26 -12.24 7.74
C ASP A 18 0.63 -11.51 6.73
N HIS A 19 0.65 -11.95 5.47
CA HIS A 19 1.38 -11.24 4.41
C HIS A 19 0.84 -9.82 4.16
N CYS A 20 -0.49 -9.68 4.08
CA CYS A 20 -1.14 -8.38 3.94
C CYS A 20 -0.91 -7.49 5.16
N HIS A 21 -0.92 -8.06 6.37
CA HIS A 21 -0.62 -7.34 7.60
C HIS A 21 0.83 -6.84 7.64
N ASN A 22 1.79 -7.69 7.27
CA ASN A 22 3.20 -7.30 7.20
C ASN A 22 3.43 -6.22 6.14
N LEU A 23 2.78 -6.32 4.98
CA LEU A 23 2.82 -5.28 3.95
C LEU A 23 2.23 -3.96 4.46
N TRP A 24 1.12 -4.03 5.20
CA TRP A 24 0.51 -2.86 5.81
C TRP A 24 1.45 -2.19 6.81
N VAL A 25 2.07 -2.95 7.71
CA VAL A 25 3.05 -2.43 8.70
C VAL A 25 4.27 -1.82 8.03
N LEU A 26 4.71 -2.36 6.88
CA LEU A 26 5.79 -1.76 6.09
C LEU A 26 5.41 -0.44 5.44
N CYS A 27 4.13 -0.25 5.11
CA CYS A 27 3.64 1.00 4.59
C CYS A 27 3.36 2.01 5.72
N ASP A 28 2.67 1.64 6.80
CA ASP A 28 2.31 2.50 7.96
C ASP A 28 3.52 2.79 8.88
N GLN A 29 4.49 3.57 8.39
CA GLN A 29 5.76 3.83 9.07
C GLN A 29 5.57 4.57 10.40
N ASP A 30 4.60 5.47 10.48
CA ASP A 30 4.29 6.22 11.70
C ASP A 30 3.38 5.46 12.68
N ARG A 31 2.91 4.26 12.30
CA ARG A 31 2.03 3.36 13.07
C ARG A 31 0.73 4.04 13.51
N ASN A 32 0.22 4.97 12.71
CA ASN A 32 -1.03 5.66 13.02
C ASN A 32 -2.27 4.82 12.65
N GLY A 33 -2.08 3.69 11.97
CA GLY A 33 -3.15 2.79 11.52
C GLY A 33 -3.75 3.18 10.17
N LYS A 34 -3.17 4.16 9.46
CA LYS A 34 -3.57 4.63 8.13
C LYS A 34 -2.32 4.79 7.28
N VAL A 35 -2.29 4.11 6.13
CA VAL A 35 -1.25 4.36 5.12
C VAL A 35 -1.50 5.72 4.46
N SER A 36 -0.59 6.67 4.66
CA SER A 36 -0.63 8.00 4.05
C SER A 36 0.21 8.08 2.75
N PHE A 37 0.16 9.22 2.08
CA PHE A 37 1.06 9.47 0.93
C PHE A 37 2.54 9.45 1.35
N ASN A 38 2.83 9.99 2.53
CA ASN A 38 4.20 10.07 3.06
C ASN A 38 4.76 8.67 3.37
N ASP A 39 3.92 7.82 3.94
CA ASP A 39 4.21 6.42 4.22
C ASP A 39 4.64 5.64 2.97
N ILE A 40 3.88 5.76 1.89
CA ILE A 40 4.22 5.12 0.60
C ILE A 40 5.48 5.75 -0.02
N LEU A 41 5.67 7.06 0.16
CA LEU A 41 6.85 7.77 -0.35
C LEU A 41 8.14 7.31 0.36
N GLU A 42 8.08 7.12 1.67
CA GLU A 42 9.19 6.60 2.48
C GLU A 42 9.48 5.14 2.11
N ALA A 43 8.44 4.30 1.97
CA ALA A 43 8.61 2.93 1.50
C ALA A 43 9.24 2.86 0.09
N LEU A 44 8.80 3.74 -0.82
CA LEU A 44 9.42 3.89 -2.13
C LEU A 44 10.86 4.36 -2.02
N ARG A 45 11.21 5.22 -1.06
CA ARG A 45 12.60 5.65 -0.83
C ARG A 45 13.48 4.49 -0.43
N ASP A 46 13.00 3.64 0.46
CA ASP A 46 13.76 2.49 0.93
C ASP A 46 13.97 1.45 -0.19
N LEU A 47 12.97 1.28 -1.08
CA LEU A 47 13.07 0.37 -2.23
C LEU A 47 13.91 0.93 -3.39
N SER A 48 13.79 2.23 -3.66
CA SER A 48 14.50 2.88 -4.78
C SER A 48 15.91 3.33 -4.43
N GLY A 49 16.21 3.54 -3.15
CA GLY A 49 17.50 4.01 -2.67
C GLY A 49 17.96 5.29 -3.39
N LEU A 50 19.22 5.29 -3.83
CA LEU A 50 19.85 6.42 -4.53
C LEU A 50 19.55 6.47 -6.04
N PHE A 51 18.76 5.53 -6.56
CA PHE A 51 18.48 5.44 -8.00
C PHE A 51 17.61 6.61 -8.52
N MET A 52 16.85 7.27 -7.63
CA MET A 52 15.98 8.39 -7.98
C MET A 52 16.06 9.51 -6.95
N SER A 53 15.94 10.77 -7.40
CA SER A 53 15.82 11.91 -6.48
C SER A 53 14.48 11.89 -5.74
N ASN A 54 14.38 12.67 -4.66
CA ASN A 54 13.12 12.79 -3.91
C ASN A 54 12.01 13.38 -4.79
N GLU A 55 12.30 14.38 -5.62
CA GLU A 55 11.32 14.96 -6.54
C GLU A 55 10.85 13.96 -7.60
N GLN A 56 11.76 13.17 -8.17
CA GLN A 56 11.40 12.13 -9.14
C GLN A 56 10.52 11.06 -8.50
N ARG A 57 10.83 10.68 -7.25
CA ARG A 57 10.04 9.72 -6.48
C ARG A 57 8.62 10.23 -6.24
N GLU A 58 8.47 11.49 -5.85
CA GLU A 58 7.16 12.13 -5.70
C GLU A 58 6.36 12.11 -7.00
N GLN A 59 6.99 12.44 -8.13
CA GLN A 59 6.29 12.44 -9.43
C GLN A 59 5.84 11.05 -9.85
N VAL A 60 6.70 10.03 -9.67
CA VAL A 60 6.34 8.64 -9.96
C VAL A 60 5.18 8.20 -9.08
N LEU A 61 5.22 8.47 -7.77
CA LEU A 61 4.14 8.10 -6.85
C LEU A 61 2.82 8.78 -7.23
N VAL A 62 2.85 10.06 -7.55
CA VAL A 62 1.65 10.81 -7.99
C VAL A 62 1.07 10.22 -9.27
N GLN A 63 1.90 9.85 -10.23
CA GLN A 63 1.46 9.26 -11.48
C GLN A 63 0.85 7.87 -11.26
N VAL A 64 1.49 7.02 -10.47
CA VAL A 64 0.97 5.68 -10.13
C VAL A 64 -0.37 5.80 -9.41
N LEU A 65 -0.48 6.66 -8.39
CA LEU A 65 -1.75 6.87 -7.67
C LEU A 65 -2.85 7.34 -8.61
N LYS A 66 -2.55 8.26 -9.53
CA LYS A 66 -3.51 8.71 -10.55
C LYS A 66 -3.98 7.58 -11.46
N GLU A 67 -3.08 6.68 -11.88
CA GLU A 67 -3.40 5.54 -12.74
C GLU A 67 -4.28 4.50 -12.03
N VAL A 68 -4.06 4.29 -10.73
CA VAL A 68 -4.89 3.39 -9.92
C VAL A 68 -6.16 4.07 -9.35
N GLY A 69 -6.43 5.33 -9.72
CA GLY A 69 -7.65 6.06 -9.36
C GLY A 69 -7.64 6.71 -7.97
N TYR A 70 -6.49 6.78 -7.31
CA TYR A 70 -6.31 7.45 -6.03
C TYR A 70 -5.80 8.88 -6.20
N THR A 71 -6.34 9.80 -5.39
CA THR A 71 -5.86 11.18 -5.31
C THR A 71 -4.83 11.36 -4.21
N ARG A 72 -4.05 12.45 -4.27
CA ARG A 72 -3.03 12.79 -3.24
C ARG A 72 -3.65 12.95 -1.84
N GLU A 73 -4.93 13.29 -1.77
CA GLU A 73 -5.76 12.99 -0.61
C GLU A 73 -6.25 11.54 -0.77
N LEU A 74 -5.68 10.61 0.00
CA LEU A 74 -6.29 9.31 0.26
C LEU A 74 -7.58 9.57 1.05
N ARG A 75 -8.61 10.06 0.35
CA ARG A 75 -9.93 10.23 0.93
C ARG A 75 -10.53 8.85 1.12
N GLU A 76 -11.00 8.65 2.35
CA GLU A 76 -11.84 7.54 2.79
C GLU A 76 -12.83 7.18 1.68
N VAL A 77 -12.71 5.96 1.17
CA VAL A 77 -13.64 5.39 0.21
C VAL A 77 -14.98 5.23 0.95
N HIS A 78 -16.01 5.92 0.46
CA HIS A 78 -17.39 5.83 0.94
C HIS A 78 -18.07 4.55 0.43
#